data_AF-A0A659XY48-F1
#
_entry.id   AF-A0A659XY48-F1
#
_cell.length_a   1.000
_cell.length_b   1.000
_cell.length_c   1.000
_cell.angle_alpha   90.00
_cell.angle_beta   90.00
_cell.angle_gamma   90.00
#
_symmetry.space_group_name_H-M   'P 1'
#
loop_
_entity.id
_entity.type
_entity.pdbx_description
1 polymer ?
#
loop_
_entity_poly.entity_id
_entity_poly.type
_entity_poly.pdbx_seq_one_letter_code
_entity_poly.pdbx_strand_id
1 'polypeptide(L)' 'PYAQAFLDSMAIVKDFWAEPSYAPLLQASQKRFHDYVVAGQGSAKDALDGLVKDWTQIFQDDGKM' A
#
# COMPACT_ATOMS: atom_id res chain seq x y z
N PRO A 1 -5.71 -12.73 28.86
CA PRO A 1 -4.50 -12.97 28.03
C PRO A 1 -4.86 -12.96 26.54
N TYR A 2 -4.09 -12.29 25.70
CA TYR A 2 -4.30 -12.35 24.24
C TYR A 2 -3.98 -13.75 23.69
N ALA A 3 -4.56 -14.10 22.55
CA ALA A 3 -4.28 -15.37 21.87
C ALA A 3 -2.81 -15.44 21.42
N GLN A 4 -2.17 -16.61 21.48
CA GLN A 4 -0.74 -16.77 21.13
C GLN A 4 -0.42 -16.30 19.70
N ALA A 5 -1.28 -16.65 18.74
CA ALA A 5 -1.12 -16.21 17.34
C ALA A 5 -1.11 -14.67 17.18
N PHE A 6 -1.84 -13.95 18.04
CA PHE A 6 -1.81 -12.49 18.05
C PHE A 6 -0.46 -11.97 18.57
N LEU A 7 0.08 -12.56 19.64
CA LEU A 7 1.39 -12.20 20.19
C LEU A 7 2.53 -12.47 19.21
N ASP A 8 2.48 -13.62 18.53
CA ASP A 8 3.47 -13.99 17.51
C ASP A 8 3.44 -13.00 16.32
N SER A 9 2.25 -12.53 15.93
CA SER A 9 2.08 -11.54 14.87
C SER A 9 2.60 -10.15 15.28
N MET A 10 2.41 -9.76 16.54
CA MET A 10 2.93 -8.49 17.07
C MET A 10 4.46 -8.46 17.14
N ALA A 11 5.12 -9.63 17.23
CA ALA A 11 6.57 -9.71 17.19
C ALA A 11 7.17 -9.45 15.79
N ILE A 12 6.38 -9.60 14.72
CA ILE A 12 6.81 -9.39 13.34
C ILE A 12 6.27 -8.11 12.71
N VAL A 13 5.38 -7.39 13.40
CA VAL A 13 4.84 -6.11 12.92
C VAL A 13 5.97 -5.07 12.86
N LYS A 14 6.08 -4.35 11.73
CA LYS A 14 7.20 -3.44 11.44
C LYS A 14 6.82 -1.97 11.42
N ASP A 15 5.86 -1.58 12.26
CA ASP A 15 5.23 -0.26 12.38
C ASP A 15 4.06 0.02 11.44
N PHE A 16 3.11 0.78 11.99
CA PHE A 16 2.02 1.41 11.27
C PHE A 16 2.54 2.67 10.58
N TRP A 17 2.08 2.92 9.35
CA TRP A 17 2.37 4.17 8.66
C TRP A 17 1.63 5.33 9.32
N ALA A 18 2.37 6.15 10.07
CA ALA A 18 1.91 7.44 10.58
C ALA A 18 2.17 8.59 9.58
N GLU A 19 2.14 8.28 8.29
CA GLU A 19 2.45 9.18 7.19
C GLU A 19 1.21 10.04 6.86
N PRO A 20 1.26 11.39 6.92
CA PRO A 20 0.18 12.27 6.46
C PRO A 20 -0.44 11.89 5.11
N SER A 21 0.38 11.45 4.15
CA SER A 21 -0.08 11.01 2.84
C SER A 21 -0.53 9.54 2.80
N TYR A 22 -0.70 8.85 3.93
CA TYR A 22 -1.11 7.45 3.97
C TYR A 22 -2.47 7.18 3.29
N ALA A 23 -3.46 8.06 3.50
CA ALA A 23 -4.77 7.89 2.88
C ALA A 23 -4.72 7.86 1.34
N PRO A 24 -4.12 8.84 0.65
CA PRO A 24 -4.00 8.79 -0.81
C PRO A 24 -3.10 7.64 -1.29
N LEU A 25 -2.04 7.28 -0.55
CA LEU A 25 -1.22 6.11 -0.89
C LEU A 25 -2.03 4.82 -0.85
N LEU A 26 -2.83 4.61 0.19
CA LEU A 26 -3.71 3.44 0.32
C LEU A 26 -4.75 3.39 -0.79
N GLN A 27 -5.36 4.54 -1.14
CA GLN A 27 -6.34 4.61 -2.23
C GLN A 27 -5.72 4.22 -3.58
N ALA A 28 -4.50 4.69 -3.87
CA ALA A 28 -3.77 4.31 -5.07
C ALA A 28 -3.50 2.79 -5.11
N SER A 29 -3.06 2.20 -4.00
CA SER A 29 -2.86 0.75 -3.90
C SER A 29 -4.14 -0.03 -4.13
N GLN A 30 -5.24 0.36 -3.47
CA GLN A 30 -6.53 -0.32 -3.61
C GLN A 30 -7.00 -0.30 -5.06
N LYS A 31 -6.87 0.84 -5.75
CA LYS A 31 -7.23 0.94 -7.17
C LYS A 31 -6.40 -0.01 -8.03
N ARG A 32 -5.06 0.06 -7.93
CA ARG A 32 -4.15 -0.74 -8.77
C ARG A 32 -4.33 -2.23 -8.53
N PHE A 33 -4.50 -2.65 -7.27
CA PHE A 33 -4.72 -4.04 -6.93
C PHE A 33 -6.09 -4.52 -7.37
N HIS A 34 -7.14 -3.71 -7.25
CA HIS A 34 -8.47 -4.06 -7.73
C HIS A 34 -8.46 -4.34 -9.23
N ASP A 35 -7.88 -3.44 -10.02
CA ASP A 35 -7.83 -3.56 -11.49
C ASP A 35 -7.18 -4.89 -11.91
N TYR A 36 -6.08 -5.28 -11.27
CA TYR A 36 -5.40 -6.55 -11.57
C TYR A 36 -6.08 -7.79 -10.94
N VAL A 37 -6.26 -7.80 -9.62
CA VAL A 37 -6.67 -9.00 -8.86
C VAL A 37 -8.15 -9.33 -9.04
N VAL A 38 -9.00 -8.31 -9.11
CA VAL A 38 -10.46 -8.48 -9.14
C VAL A 38 -11.00 -8.35 -10.56
N ALA A 39 -10.60 -7.31 -11.28
CA ALA A 39 -11.09 -7.05 -12.63
C ALA A 39 -10.31 -7.80 -13.72
N GLY A 40 -9.19 -8.46 -13.39
CA GLY A 40 -8.39 -9.25 -14.34
C GLY A 40 -7.73 -8.40 -15.43
N GLN A 41 -7.45 -7.13 -15.15
CA GLN A 41 -6.90 -6.19 -16.11
C GLN A 41 -5.37 -6.07 -15.99
N GLY A 42 -4.67 -6.13 -17.12
CA GLY A 42 -3.22 -5.99 -17.18
C GLY A 42 -2.47 -7.13 -16.46
N SER A 43 -1.22 -6.87 -16.11
CA SER A 43 -0.38 -7.80 -15.35
C SER A 43 -0.07 -7.29 -13.94
N ALA A 44 0.41 -8.19 -13.07
CA ALA A 44 0.92 -7.80 -11.76
C ALA A 44 2.03 -6.75 -11.86
N LYS A 45 2.87 -6.84 -12.91
CA LYS A 45 3.93 -5.87 -13.16
C LYS A 45 3.35 -4.49 -13.51
N ASP A 46 2.35 -4.43 -14.38
CA ASP A 46 1.72 -3.16 -14.75
C ASP A 46 1.05 -2.48 -13.55
N ALA A 47 0.40 -3.27 -12.69
CA ALA A 47 -0.21 -2.77 -11.47
C ALA A 47 0.82 -2.18 -10.50
N LEU A 48 1.94 -2.88 -10.27
CA LEU A 48 3.00 -2.43 -9.37
C LEU A 48 3.79 -1.25 -9.95
N ASP A 49 4.15 -1.29 -11.24
CA ASP A 49 4.82 -0.18 -11.91
C ASP A 49 3.92 1.08 -11.92
N GLY A 50 2.61 0.91 -12.12
CA GLY A 50 1.62 1.98 -12.00
C GLY A 50 1.51 2.53 -10.58
N LEU A 51 1.50 1.66 -9.58
CA LEU A 51 1.46 2.06 -8.17
C LEU A 51 2.68 2.89 -7.78
N VAL A 52 3.87 2.49 -8.21
CA VAL A 52 5.11 3.25 -7.96
C VAL A 52 5.00 4.66 -8.53
N LYS A 53 4.45 4.82 -9.74
CA LYS A 53 4.23 6.14 -10.35
C LYS A 53 3.25 6.99 -9.53
N ASP A 54 2.11 6.42 -9.14
CA ASP A 54 1.10 7.14 -8.35
C ASP A 54 1.68 7.61 -7.00
N TRP A 55 2.40 6.72 -6.30
CA TRP A 55 3.03 7.05 -5.03
C TRP A 55 4.14 8.08 -5.17
N THR A 56 4.93 8.02 -6.25
CA THR A 56 5.95 9.03 -6.54
C THR A 56 5.31 10.42 -6.69
N GLN A 57 4.19 10.52 -7.41
CA GLN A 57 3.46 11.78 -7.55
C GLN A 57 2.94 12.28 -6.20
N ILE A 58 2.32 11.39 -5.39
CA ILE A 58 1.81 11.75 -4.07
C ILE A 58 2.92 12.31 -3.18
N PHE A 59 4.11 11.69 -3.18
CA PHE A 59 5.23 12.18 -2.39
C PHE A 59 5.82 13.49 -2.92
N GLN A 60 5.83 13.70 -4.24
CA GLN A 60 6.21 14.99 -4.82
C GLN A 60 5.24 16.10 -4.40
N ASP A 61 3.93 15.82 -4.44
CA ASP A 61 2.89 16.76 -4.02
C ASP A 61 2.96 17.07 -2.51
N ASP A 62 3.37 16.08 -1.69
CA ASP A 62 3.63 16.22 -0.25
C ASP A 62 5.00 16.86 0.06
N GLY A 63 5.79 17.22 -0.96
CA GLY A 63 7.10 17.86 -0.81
C GLY A 63 8.21 16.95 -0.26
N LYS A 64 8.06 15.63 -0.41
CA LYS A 64 8.97 14.59 0.11
C LYS A 64 9.88 13.97 -0.95
N MET A 65 9.77 14.37 -2.21
CA MET A 65 10.61 13.94 -3.34
C MET A 65 10.91 15.10 -4.29
#